data_AF-A0A1F9WIU8-F1
#
_entry.id   AF-A0A1F9WIU8-F1
#
_cell.length_a   1.000
_cell.length_b   1.000
_cell.length_c   1.000
_cell.angle_alpha   90.00
_cell.angle_beta   90.00
_cell.angle_gamma   90.00
#
_symmetry.space_group_name_H-M   'P 1'
#
loop_
_entity.id
_entity.type
_entity.pdbx_description
1 polymer ?
#
loop_
_entity_poly.entity_id
_entity_poly.type
_entity_poly.pdbx_seq_one_letter_code
_entity_poly.pdbx_strand_id
1 'polypeptide(L)'
;MPLNRKDYYRLPWSVSDNVFSWLEPTRECNIYCEGCFSVNARGSHKTIDQVREELDVFAKYRKSYAVCIAGGEPLTHPQITDIVRLVASRGYKPMLNTNALALTEDVLRKLKTAGLKKLTLHVDSRQRRPGWTGKSEIELNELRLSLARMAARVGGIYCSFNTTVYADTLKFVPDLLKWAQENINIVHGVNFVLFRAAGPKGIFDYYANGKKVELPGMVYRTPEGTRADISSIEVVEAIRKNFPDFEPCAYLSSVVAPDAFKWLITVRVGTRDAIYGYMGPKLMELTQELYHFFTGRYLGPVGAATHRKARRLFLAAVFDKGAARALRNYLRACLKAPMNVFKGVHMQTITILQPLDVLKDGRQSMCDGCPDMTVWNGQLVWSCRLDEIKYYGCFLDTVPAAATGDKETGL
;
A
#
# COMPACT_ATOMS: atom_id res chain seq x y z
N MET A 1 4.61 -7.10 -22.97
CA MET A 1 4.00 -5.83 -23.45
C MET A 1 4.27 -4.77 -22.39
N PRO A 2 4.80 -3.60 -22.76
CA PRO A 2 5.02 -2.50 -21.81
C PRO A 2 3.68 -2.01 -21.25
N LEU A 3 3.71 -1.45 -20.04
CA LEU A 3 2.54 -0.77 -19.48
C LEU A 3 2.24 0.51 -20.28
N ASN A 4 0.98 0.70 -20.65
CA ASN A 4 0.52 1.94 -21.28
C ASN A 4 -0.64 2.51 -20.46
N ARG A 5 -0.46 3.73 -19.94
CA ARG A 5 -1.46 4.35 -19.05
C ARG A 5 -2.84 4.52 -19.68
N LYS A 6 -2.91 4.59 -21.01
CA LYS A 6 -4.19 4.73 -21.76
C LYS A 6 -5.05 3.47 -21.64
N ASP A 7 -4.46 2.35 -21.24
CA ASP A 7 -5.15 1.07 -21.11
C ASP A 7 -5.79 0.87 -19.72
N TYR A 8 -5.55 1.79 -18.77
CA TYR A 8 -5.99 1.67 -17.38
C TYR A 8 -6.83 2.87 -16.96
N TYR A 9 -7.71 2.67 -15.98
CA TYR A 9 -8.48 3.75 -15.39
C TYR A 9 -7.59 4.61 -14.49
N ARG A 10 -7.48 5.91 -14.80
CA ARG A 10 -6.81 6.88 -13.92
C ARG A 10 -7.74 7.17 -12.74
N LEU A 11 -7.31 6.83 -11.53
CA LEU A 11 -8.07 7.08 -10.33
C LEU A 11 -8.30 8.60 -10.18
N PRO A 12 -9.54 9.07 -10.01
CA PRO A 12 -9.90 10.49 -9.94
C PRO A 12 -9.63 11.09 -8.54
N TRP A 13 -8.69 10.50 -7.81
CA TRP A 13 -8.37 10.87 -6.45
C TRP A 13 -7.60 12.19 -6.42
N SER A 14 -7.97 13.06 -5.48
CA SER A 14 -7.32 14.34 -5.23
C SER A 14 -6.90 14.46 -3.77
N VAL A 15 -6.30 15.59 -3.39
CA VAL A 15 -5.92 15.88 -2.00
C VAL A 15 -7.16 15.96 -1.09
N SER A 16 -8.27 16.50 -1.59
CA SER A 16 -9.49 16.75 -0.80
C SER A 16 -10.62 15.74 -1.04
N ASP A 17 -10.57 14.96 -2.11
CA ASP A 17 -11.52 13.87 -2.38
C ASP A 17 -10.75 12.59 -2.70
N ASN A 18 -10.72 11.66 -1.76
CA ASN A 18 -9.84 10.52 -1.83
C ASN A 18 -10.45 9.30 -1.15
N VAL A 19 -9.81 8.15 -1.33
CA VAL A 19 -10.24 6.92 -0.71
C VAL A 19 -9.83 6.82 0.76
N PHE A 20 -8.66 7.36 1.13
CA PHE A 20 -8.08 7.22 2.47
C PHE A 20 -7.67 8.56 3.12
N SER A 21 -7.61 8.53 4.44
CA SER A 21 -6.82 9.43 5.29
C SER A 21 -5.89 8.59 6.17
N TRP A 22 -4.68 9.08 6.46
CA TRP A 22 -3.62 8.31 7.14
C TRP A 22 -3.39 8.81 8.57
N LEU A 23 -3.85 8.06 9.56
CA LEU A 23 -3.74 8.41 10.98
C LEU A 23 -2.55 7.69 11.62
N GLU A 24 -1.65 8.46 12.24
CA GLU A 24 -0.50 7.93 12.98
C GLU A 24 -0.68 8.18 14.49
N PRO A 25 -1.39 7.31 15.23
CA PRO A 25 -1.62 7.50 16.67
C PRO A 25 -0.35 7.40 17.51
N THR A 26 0.71 6.79 16.97
CA THR A 26 2.01 6.73 17.64
C THR A 26 3.14 6.55 16.64
N ARG A 27 4.35 6.99 17.00
CA ARG A 27 5.60 6.69 16.30
C ARG A 27 6.43 5.64 17.04
N GLU A 28 5.94 5.13 18.17
CA GLU A 28 6.59 4.03 18.87
C GLU A 28 6.41 2.75 18.07
N CYS A 29 7.49 1.98 17.92
CA CYS A 29 7.48 0.66 17.28
C CYS A 29 8.28 -0.35 18.09
N ASN A 30 7.80 -1.60 18.11
CA ASN A 30 8.38 -2.73 18.84
C ASN A 30 9.28 -3.63 17.98
N ILE A 31 9.48 -3.30 16.70
CA ILE A 31 10.49 -3.93 15.82
C ILE A 31 11.29 -2.86 15.06
N TYR A 32 12.37 -3.29 14.44
CA TYR A 32 13.17 -2.46 13.53
C TYR A 32 13.03 -2.96 12.10
N CYS A 33 12.84 -2.05 11.15
CA CYS A 33 12.80 -2.33 9.71
C CYS A 33 13.90 -1.53 9.02
N GLU A 34 14.65 -2.14 8.11
CA GLU A 34 15.68 -1.45 7.33
C GLU A 34 15.09 -0.31 6.48
N GLY A 35 13.92 -0.54 5.87
CA GLY A 35 13.20 0.47 5.08
C GLY A 35 12.18 1.30 5.86
N CYS A 36 12.38 1.54 7.15
CA CYS A 36 11.47 2.38 7.92
C CYS A 36 11.58 3.86 7.52
N PHE A 37 10.46 4.46 7.13
CA PHE A 37 10.41 5.88 6.74
C PHE A 37 10.12 6.84 7.91
N SER A 38 10.07 6.35 9.16
CA SER A 38 9.84 7.20 10.33
C SER A 38 10.78 6.86 11.48
N VAL A 39 11.22 7.89 12.20
CA VAL A 39 12.01 7.70 13.42
C VAL A 39 11.13 7.09 14.52
N ASN A 40 11.59 5.96 15.07
CA ASN A 40 10.97 5.32 16.22
C ASN A 40 11.11 6.22 17.46
N ALA A 41 9.98 6.69 18.00
CA ALA A 41 9.94 7.55 19.17
C ALA A 41 9.12 6.87 20.28
N ARG A 42 9.80 6.35 21.31
CA ARG A 42 9.14 5.72 22.47
C ARG A 42 8.32 6.75 23.26
N GLY A 43 7.18 6.32 23.80
CA GLY A 43 6.25 7.17 24.55
C GLY A 43 5.51 8.21 23.70
N SER A 44 5.60 8.13 22.37
CA SER A 44 4.96 9.08 21.44
C SER A 44 3.49 8.77 21.16
N HIS A 45 2.78 8.19 22.13
CA HIS A 45 1.35 7.89 22.00
C HIS A 45 0.55 9.19 22.05
N LYS A 46 -0.29 9.41 21.03
CA LYS A 46 -1.23 10.52 21.02
C LYS A 46 -2.37 10.25 21.99
N THR A 47 -2.85 11.27 22.69
CA THR A 47 -4.08 11.14 23.46
C THR A 47 -5.27 10.93 22.51
N ILE A 48 -6.38 10.40 23.03
CA ILE A 48 -7.64 10.32 22.26
C ILE A 48 -8.09 11.71 21.77
N ASP A 49 -7.81 12.77 22.53
CA ASP A 49 -8.15 14.14 22.14
C ASP A 49 -7.34 14.61 20.94
N GLN A 50 -6.03 14.37 20.93
CA GLN A 50 -5.19 14.65 19.76
C GLN A 50 -5.64 13.84 18.54
N VAL A 51 -5.98 12.56 18.72
CA VAL A 51 -6.53 11.75 17.63
C VAL A 51 -7.86 12.32 17.13
N ARG A 52 -8.72 12.82 18.02
CA ARG A 52 -10.00 13.45 17.67
C ARG A 52 -9.77 14.70 16.82
N GLU A 53 -8.83 15.55 17.23
CA GLU A 53 -8.45 16.77 16.48
C GLU A 53 -7.94 16.43 15.08
N GLU A 54 -7.10 15.41 14.92
CA GLU A 54 -6.63 14.98 13.59
C GLU A 54 -7.77 14.44 12.73
N LEU A 55 -8.72 13.71 13.31
CA LEU A 55 -9.93 13.28 12.61
C LEU A 55 -10.83 14.46 12.23
N ASP A 56 -10.85 15.56 13.00
CA ASP A 56 -11.57 16.78 12.66
C ASP A 56 -10.90 17.50 11.48
N VAL A 57 -9.57 17.55 11.45
CA VAL A 57 -8.80 18.07 10.31
C VAL A 57 -9.05 17.24 9.05
N PHE A 58 -9.03 15.91 9.14
CA PHE A 58 -9.39 15.05 8.01
C PHE A 58 -10.81 15.33 7.52
N ALA A 59 -11.79 15.41 8.41
CA ALA A 59 -13.19 15.70 8.02
C ALA A 59 -13.35 17.08 7.38
N LYS A 60 -12.59 18.09 7.84
CA LYS A 60 -12.59 19.45 7.32
C LYS A 60 -12.01 19.54 5.91
N TYR A 61 -10.89 18.85 5.65
CA TYR A 61 -10.14 19.02 4.41
C TYR A 61 -10.32 17.89 3.40
N ARG A 62 -10.85 16.73 3.82
CA ARG A 62 -10.88 15.52 3.00
C ARG A 62 -12.17 14.71 3.13
N LYS A 63 -12.78 14.40 1.98
CA LYS A 63 -13.75 13.32 1.85
C LYS A 63 -12.98 12.00 1.75
N SER A 64 -13.28 11.07 2.64
CA SER A 64 -12.59 9.77 2.69
C SER A 64 -13.54 8.62 2.97
N TYR A 65 -13.30 7.49 2.33
CA TYR A 65 -14.01 6.24 2.61
C TYR A 65 -13.52 5.59 3.91
N ALA A 66 -12.22 5.64 4.16
CA ALA A 66 -11.57 4.96 5.28
C ALA A 66 -10.47 5.80 5.92
N VAL A 67 -10.14 5.44 7.16
CA VAL A 67 -8.94 5.93 7.85
C VAL A 67 -8.00 4.75 8.06
N CYS A 68 -6.80 4.87 7.51
CA CYS A 68 -5.70 3.94 7.70
C CYS A 68 -4.96 4.31 8.98
N ILE A 69 -5.06 3.46 10.01
CA ILE A 69 -4.38 3.60 11.30
C ILE A 69 -3.02 2.92 11.17
N ALA A 70 -1.94 3.72 11.26
CA ALA A 70 -0.57 3.34 10.95
C ALA A 70 0.45 4.13 11.81
N GLY A 71 1.61 4.49 11.27
CA GLY A 71 2.67 5.22 11.99
C GLY A 71 3.83 4.31 12.37
N GLY A 72 4.19 4.28 13.65
CA GLY A 72 5.09 3.25 14.22
C GLY A 72 4.41 1.87 14.19
N GLU A 73 4.09 1.33 15.36
CA GLU A 73 3.24 0.14 15.49
C GLU A 73 1.99 0.50 16.29
N PRO A 74 0.81 0.63 15.64
CA PRO A 74 -0.40 1.04 16.35
C PRO A 74 -0.81 0.08 17.48
N LEU A 75 -0.46 -1.21 17.41
CA LEU A 75 -0.76 -2.16 18.50
C LEU A 75 0.07 -1.92 19.77
N THR A 76 1.09 -1.06 19.74
CA THR A 76 1.77 -0.59 20.97
C THR A 76 0.95 0.46 21.73
N HIS A 77 -0.01 1.10 21.06
CA HIS A 77 -0.81 2.15 21.66
C HIS A 77 -1.83 1.56 22.66
N PRO A 78 -1.83 1.98 23.95
CA PRO A 78 -2.67 1.37 24.98
C PRO A 78 -4.17 1.50 24.70
N GLN A 79 -4.57 2.59 24.02
CA GLN A 79 -5.97 2.86 23.64
C GLN A 79 -6.30 2.55 22.17
N ILE A 80 -5.56 1.65 21.50
CA ILE A 80 -5.78 1.34 20.07
C ILE A 80 -7.22 0.90 19.76
N THR A 81 -7.85 0.16 20.66
CA THR A 81 -9.25 -0.28 20.51
C THR A 81 -10.21 0.90 20.53
N ASP A 82 -9.95 1.91 21.36
CA ASP A 82 -10.76 3.12 21.45
C ASP A 82 -10.58 4.02 20.24
N ILE A 83 -9.35 4.11 19.71
CA ILE A 83 -9.06 4.80 18.45
C ILE A 83 -9.83 4.17 17.29
N VAL A 84 -9.82 2.83 17.17
CA VAL A 84 -10.61 2.12 16.14
C VAL A 84 -12.09 2.44 16.29
N ARG A 85 -12.62 2.43 17.52
CA ARG A 85 -14.02 2.76 17.79
C ARG A 85 -14.36 4.20 17.44
N LEU A 86 -13.47 5.14 17.77
CA LEU A 86 -13.62 6.56 17.43
C LEU A 86 -13.71 6.76 15.92
N VAL A 87 -12.78 6.15 15.15
CA VAL A 87 -12.81 6.19 13.68
C VAL A 87 -14.13 5.61 13.13
N ALA A 88 -14.57 4.46 13.65
CA ALA A 88 -15.81 3.81 13.22
C ALA A 88 -17.04 4.66 13.52
N SER A 89 -17.10 5.30 14.69
CA SER A 89 -18.22 6.14 15.13
C SER A 89 -18.43 7.37 14.24
N ARG A 90 -17.38 7.83 13.54
CA ARG A 90 -17.44 8.92 12.56
C ARG A 90 -17.88 8.49 11.16
N GLY A 91 -18.26 7.22 10.98
CA GLY A 91 -18.72 6.69 9.70
C GLY A 91 -17.60 6.39 8.70
N TYR A 92 -16.34 6.40 9.14
CA TYR A 92 -15.22 5.87 8.35
C TYR A 92 -15.10 4.35 8.52
N LYS A 93 -14.43 3.68 7.58
CA LYS A 93 -13.98 2.29 7.76
C LYS A 93 -12.59 2.30 8.42
N PRO A 94 -12.41 1.82 9.66
CA PRO A 94 -11.09 1.70 10.24
C PRO A 94 -10.30 0.58 9.55
N MET A 95 -9.09 0.88 9.11
CA MET A 95 -8.14 -0.06 8.53
C MET A 95 -6.85 -0.02 9.34
N LEU A 96 -6.37 -1.15 9.84
CA LEU A 96 -5.19 -1.21 10.68
C LEU A 96 -4.00 -1.73 9.89
N ASN A 97 -2.90 -0.97 9.84
CA ASN A 97 -1.60 -1.43 9.37
C ASN A 97 -0.75 -1.82 10.59
N THR A 98 -0.26 -3.05 10.63
CA THR A 98 0.49 -3.58 11.78
C THR A 98 1.57 -4.56 11.34
N ASN A 99 2.68 -4.59 12.06
CA ASN A 99 3.74 -5.59 11.97
C ASN A 99 3.36 -6.94 12.61
N ALA A 100 2.21 -6.97 13.30
CA ALA A 100 1.57 -8.11 13.94
C ALA A 100 2.30 -8.76 15.12
N LEU A 101 3.41 -8.20 15.61
CA LEU A 101 4.16 -8.78 16.73
C LEU A 101 3.34 -8.83 18.02
N ALA A 102 2.57 -7.77 18.30
CA ALA A 102 1.67 -7.69 19.46
C ALA A 102 0.25 -8.19 19.14
N LEU A 103 0.01 -8.74 17.95
CA LEU A 103 -1.31 -9.18 17.55
C LEU A 103 -1.61 -10.57 18.10
N THR A 104 -2.69 -10.66 18.88
CA THR A 104 -3.28 -11.93 19.32
C THR A 104 -4.70 -12.06 18.78
N GLU A 105 -5.25 -13.27 18.85
CA GLU A 105 -6.63 -13.51 18.42
C GLU A 105 -7.65 -12.71 19.27
N ASP A 106 -7.40 -12.58 20.58
CA ASP A 106 -8.22 -11.76 21.49
C ASP A 106 -8.16 -10.26 21.13
N VAL A 107 -6.96 -9.74 20.91
CA VAL A 107 -6.77 -8.34 20.46
C VAL A 107 -7.52 -8.12 19.13
N LEU A 108 -7.40 -9.03 18.18
CA LEU A 108 -8.10 -8.91 16.90
C LEU A 108 -9.63 -8.98 17.05
N ARG A 109 -10.16 -9.81 17.96
CA ARG A 109 -11.59 -9.85 18.29
C ARG A 109 -12.05 -8.53 18.89
N LYS A 110 -11.30 -7.94 19.84
CA LYS A 110 -11.59 -6.63 20.42
C LYS A 110 -11.62 -5.53 19.36
N LEU A 111 -10.62 -5.50 18.47
CA LEU A 111 -10.57 -4.55 17.35
C LEU A 111 -11.74 -4.71 16.38
N LYS A 112 -12.11 -5.96 16.05
CA LYS A 112 -13.30 -6.26 15.22
C LYS A 112 -14.58 -5.72 15.87
N THR A 113 -14.77 -5.97 17.17
CA THR A 113 -15.91 -5.46 17.93
C THR A 113 -15.94 -3.94 17.97
N ALA A 114 -14.78 -3.29 18.05
CA ALA A 114 -14.66 -1.83 17.95
C ALA A 114 -14.96 -1.29 16.54
N GLY A 115 -15.07 -2.14 15.51
CA GLY A 115 -15.50 -1.76 14.17
C GLY A 115 -14.45 -1.91 13.08
N LEU A 116 -13.27 -2.49 13.38
CA LEU A 116 -12.21 -2.74 12.39
C LEU A 116 -12.75 -3.49 11.16
N LYS A 117 -12.43 -2.99 9.96
CA LYS A 117 -12.90 -3.58 8.68
C LYS A 117 -11.81 -4.25 7.89
N LYS A 118 -10.58 -3.76 8.01
CA LYS A 118 -9.41 -4.26 7.28
C LYS A 118 -8.20 -4.33 8.19
N LEU A 119 -7.47 -5.43 8.07
CA LEU A 119 -6.19 -5.69 8.69
C LEU A 119 -5.15 -5.87 7.59
N THR A 120 -4.12 -5.03 7.61
CA THR A 120 -2.96 -5.12 6.74
C THR A 120 -1.75 -5.52 7.57
N LEU A 121 -1.18 -6.67 7.25
CA LEU A 121 -0.08 -7.29 7.98
C LEU A 121 1.24 -7.04 7.23
N HIS A 122 2.20 -6.42 7.90
CA HIS A 122 3.50 -6.13 7.31
C HIS A 122 4.54 -7.16 7.77
N VAL A 123 4.95 -8.03 6.87
CA VAL A 123 5.92 -9.10 7.13
C VAL A 123 6.91 -9.10 5.99
N ASP A 124 8.18 -8.80 6.28
CA ASP A 124 9.29 -8.67 5.31
C ASP A 124 10.61 -9.23 5.84
N SER A 125 11.48 -9.64 4.91
CA SER A 125 12.82 -10.18 5.18
C SER A 125 13.79 -9.16 5.80
N ARG A 126 13.58 -7.87 5.54
CA ARG A 126 14.41 -6.77 6.08
C ARG A 126 13.94 -6.23 7.43
N GLN A 127 13.18 -7.04 8.17
CA GLN A 127 12.70 -6.73 9.52
C GLN A 127 13.51 -7.51 10.56
N ARG A 128 13.98 -6.82 11.60
CA ARG A 128 14.51 -7.46 12.81
C ARG A 128 13.33 -7.88 13.68
N ARG A 129 12.78 -9.06 13.40
CA ARG A 129 11.64 -9.66 14.11
C ARG A 129 12.11 -10.86 14.94
N PRO A 130 11.76 -10.94 16.24
CA PRO A 130 12.06 -12.11 17.07
C PRO A 130 11.63 -13.42 16.39
N GLY A 131 12.54 -14.38 16.30
CA GLY A 131 12.31 -15.70 15.67
C GLY A 131 12.34 -15.73 14.13
N TRP A 132 12.38 -14.57 13.45
CA TRP A 132 12.29 -14.47 11.98
C TRP A 132 13.38 -13.59 11.35
N THR A 133 14.30 -13.04 12.13
CA THR A 133 15.44 -12.26 11.62
C THR A 133 16.29 -13.09 10.65
N GLY A 134 16.63 -12.51 9.49
CA GLY A 134 17.47 -13.14 8.47
C GLY A 134 16.75 -14.15 7.57
N LYS A 135 15.44 -14.32 7.73
CA LYS A 135 14.62 -15.19 6.88
C LYS A 135 14.31 -14.52 5.54
N SER A 136 14.32 -15.31 4.48
CA SER A 136 13.91 -14.88 3.15
C SER A 136 12.40 -14.61 3.06
N GLU A 137 11.98 -13.93 1.99
CA GLU A 137 10.55 -13.70 1.71
C GLU A 137 9.75 -15.00 1.64
N ILE A 138 10.36 -16.09 1.15
CA ILE A 138 9.71 -17.40 1.03
C ILE A 138 9.55 -18.06 2.40
N GLU A 139 10.59 -18.07 3.24
CA GLU A 139 10.52 -18.64 4.59
C GLU A 139 9.48 -17.92 5.45
N LEU A 140 9.35 -16.59 5.29
CA LEU A 140 8.35 -15.79 5.99
C LEU A 140 6.90 -16.12 5.63
N ASN A 141 6.65 -16.88 4.55
CA ASN A 141 5.29 -17.33 4.22
C ASN A 141 4.67 -18.22 5.30
N GLU A 142 5.48 -18.90 6.12
CA GLU A 142 4.99 -19.62 7.29
C GLU A 142 4.34 -18.66 8.30
N LEU A 143 5.03 -17.57 8.64
CA LEU A 143 4.49 -16.52 9.49
C LEU A 143 3.24 -15.89 8.87
N ARG A 144 3.29 -15.51 7.59
CA ARG A 144 2.14 -14.91 6.89
C ARG A 144 0.92 -15.84 6.92
N LEU A 145 1.11 -17.14 6.70
CA LEU A 145 0.04 -18.12 6.74
C LEU A 145 -0.56 -18.26 8.14
N SER A 146 0.27 -18.26 9.19
CA SER A 146 -0.20 -18.32 10.58
C SER A 146 -1.10 -17.12 10.93
N LEU A 147 -0.70 -15.91 10.52
CA LEU A 147 -1.45 -14.68 10.74
C LEU A 147 -2.74 -14.64 9.90
N ALA A 148 -2.68 -15.06 8.63
CA ALA A 148 -3.86 -15.16 7.77
C ALA A 148 -4.90 -16.13 8.33
N ARG A 149 -4.46 -17.28 8.88
CA ARG A 149 -5.34 -18.24 9.56
C ARG A 149 -5.96 -17.65 10.82
N MET A 150 -5.21 -16.90 11.62
CA MET A 150 -5.76 -16.18 12.78
C MET A 150 -6.86 -15.19 12.36
N ALA A 151 -6.60 -14.36 11.35
CA ALA A 151 -7.59 -13.43 10.82
C ALA A 151 -8.83 -14.15 10.25
N ALA A 152 -8.64 -15.29 9.58
CA ALA A 152 -9.72 -16.12 9.07
C ALA A 152 -10.60 -16.73 10.17
N ARG A 153 -10.01 -17.21 11.28
CA ARG A 153 -10.75 -17.72 12.45
C ARG A 153 -11.60 -16.65 13.13
N VAL A 154 -11.09 -15.42 13.23
CA VAL A 154 -11.88 -14.28 13.74
C VAL A 154 -12.98 -13.91 12.74
N GLY A 155 -12.68 -13.97 11.44
CA GLY A 155 -13.63 -13.79 10.34
C GLY A 155 -14.20 -12.38 10.22
N GLY A 156 -14.77 -12.06 9.06
CA GLY A 156 -15.45 -10.77 8.82
C GLY A 156 -14.55 -9.55 8.69
N ILE A 157 -13.22 -9.74 8.69
CA ILE A 157 -12.21 -8.70 8.47
C ILE A 157 -11.50 -8.99 7.14
N TYR A 158 -11.29 -7.96 6.33
CA TYR A 158 -10.44 -8.06 5.15
C TYR A 158 -8.98 -8.23 5.62
N CYS A 159 -8.28 -9.23 5.10
CA CYS A 159 -6.88 -9.52 5.43
C CYS A 159 -6.01 -9.30 4.19
N SER A 160 -5.00 -8.43 4.31
CA SER A 160 -3.95 -8.26 3.30
C SER A 160 -2.56 -8.27 3.89
N PHE A 161 -1.57 -8.47 3.03
CA PHE A 161 -0.16 -8.35 3.38
C PHE A 161 0.50 -7.18 2.66
N ASN A 162 1.31 -6.42 3.38
CA ASN A 162 2.26 -5.49 2.79
C ASN A 162 3.62 -6.16 2.74
N THR A 163 4.32 -5.96 1.62
CA THR A 163 5.74 -6.29 1.51
C THR A 163 6.52 -5.17 0.87
N THR A 164 7.59 -4.76 1.52
CA THR A 164 8.56 -3.79 1.01
C THR A 164 9.50 -4.48 0.02
N VAL A 165 9.54 -3.99 -1.21
CA VAL A 165 10.34 -4.56 -2.29
C VAL A 165 11.63 -3.75 -2.46
N TYR A 166 12.74 -4.37 -2.11
CA TYR A 166 14.11 -3.95 -2.37
C TYR A 166 14.63 -4.61 -3.66
N ALA A 167 15.72 -4.07 -4.23
CA ALA A 167 16.17 -4.48 -5.56
C ALA A 167 16.58 -5.96 -5.60
N ASP A 168 17.19 -6.44 -4.53
CA ASP A 168 17.59 -7.84 -4.35
C ASP A 168 16.41 -8.77 -3.99
N THR A 169 15.34 -8.22 -3.42
CA THR A 169 14.10 -8.98 -3.08
C THR A 169 13.07 -9.00 -4.21
N LEU A 170 13.21 -8.17 -5.25
CA LEU A 170 12.30 -8.10 -6.41
C LEU A 170 12.04 -9.48 -7.04
N LYS A 171 13.06 -10.34 -7.04
CA LYS A 171 12.99 -11.72 -7.55
C LYS A 171 11.93 -12.59 -6.84
N PHE A 172 11.54 -12.26 -5.61
CA PHE A 172 10.55 -13.03 -4.82
C PHE A 172 9.11 -12.57 -5.03
N VAL A 173 8.87 -11.45 -5.73
CA VAL A 173 7.50 -10.93 -5.97
C VAL A 173 6.59 -11.98 -6.63
N PRO A 174 7.02 -12.73 -7.66
CA PRO A 174 6.20 -13.79 -8.25
C PRO A 174 5.85 -14.91 -7.26
N ASP A 175 6.79 -15.30 -6.38
CA ASP A 175 6.55 -16.35 -5.37
C ASP A 175 5.53 -15.90 -4.33
N LEU A 176 5.59 -14.63 -3.91
CA LEU A 176 4.61 -14.04 -3.00
C LEU A 176 3.22 -13.98 -3.63
N LEU A 177 3.12 -13.71 -4.94
CA LEU A 177 1.84 -13.77 -5.66
C LEU A 177 1.30 -15.19 -5.79
N LYS A 178 2.17 -16.18 -5.98
CA LYS A 178 1.79 -17.60 -5.99
C LYS A 178 1.24 -18.01 -4.61
N TRP A 179 1.98 -17.71 -3.55
CA TRP A 179 1.53 -17.95 -2.18
C TRP A 179 0.19 -17.27 -1.88
N ALA A 180 0.00 -16.03 -2.33
CA ALA A 180 -1.26 -15.31 -2.16
C ALA A 180 -2.41 -15.98 -2.92
N GLN A 181 -2.16 -16.51 -4.12
CA GLN A 181 -3.16 -17.28 -4.87
C GLN A 181 -3.54 -18.56 -4.13
N GLU A 182 -2.56 -19.34 -3.66
CA GLU A 182 -2.78 -20.60 -2.92
C GLU A 182 -3.62 -20.39 -1.65
N ASN A 183 -3.63 -19.16 -1.13
CA ASN A 183 -4.36 -18.73 0.06
C ASN A 183 -5.47 -17.69 -0.23
N ILE A 184 -5.92 -17.58 -1.48
CA ILE A 184 -6.86 -16.52 -1.95
C ILE A 184 -8.20 -16.48 -1.18
N ASN A 185 -8.58 -17.57 -0.54
CA ASN A 185 -9.79 -17.68 0.26
C ASN A 185 -9.70 -16.98 1.62
N ILE A 186 -8.48 -16.68 2.10
CA ILE A 186 -8.22 -16.00 3.38
C ILE A 186 -7.31 -14.77 3.24
N VAL A 187 -6.53 -14.68 2.16
CA VAL A 187 -5.71 -13.52 1.79
C VAL A 187 -6.42 -12.76 0.68
N HIS A 188 -6.97 -11.59 1.01
CA HIS A 188 -7.83 -10.81 0.13
C HIS A 188 -7.04 -9.81 -0.72
N GLY A 189 -5.82 -9.48 -0.32
CA GLY A 189 -4.91 -8.68 -1.13
C GLY A 189 -3.47 -8.70 -0.68
N VAL A 190 -2.61 -8.23 -1.57
CA VAL A 190 -1.16 -8.08 -1.36
C VAL A 190 -0.75 -6.72 -1.89
N ASN A 191 0.02 -5.97 -1.11
CA ASN A 191 0.55 -4.68 -1.52
C ASN A 191 2.07 -4.74 -1.53
N PHE A 192 2.67 -4.47 -2.69
CA PHE A 192 4.11 -4.32 -2.85
C PHE A 192 4.45 -2.85 -2.74
N VAL A 193 5.14 -2.47 -1.67
CA VAL A 193 5.61 -1.09 -1.45
C VAL A 193 7.05 -1.03 -1.89
N LEU A 194 7.38 -0.23 -2.90
CA LEU A 194 8.75 -0.19 -3.40
C LEU A 194 9.63 0.56 -2.42
N PHE A 195 10.78 0.00 -2.07
CA PHE A 195 11.74 0.70 -1.23
C PHE A 195 12.21 1.96 -1.94
N ARG A 196 12.24 3.04 -1.17
CA ARG A 196 12.80 4.33 -1.55
C ARG A 196 13.64 4.84 -0.39
N ALA A 197 14.89 5.15 -0.69
CA ALA A 197 15.71 5.98 0.17
C ALA A 197 15.66 7.43 -0.38
N ALA A 198 15.97 8.43 0.45
CA ALA A 198 16.36 9.70 -0.15
C ALA A 198 17.63 9.44 -0.95
N GLY A 199 17.79 10.15 -2.06
CA GLY A 199 18.81 9.85 -3.06
C GLY A 199 20.18 9.58 -2.44
N PRO A 200 21.00 8.69 -3.05
CA PRO A 200 22.31 8.34 -2.53
C PRO A 200 23.12 9.58 -2.13
N LYS A 201 23.82 9.48 -1.00
CA LYS A 201 24.68 10.57 -0.50
C LYS A 201 25.64 11.02 -1.62
N GLY A 202 25.68 12.33 -1.88
CA GLY A 202 26.52 12.91 -2.93
C GLY A 202 25.88 13.01 -4.32
N ILE A 203 24.66 12.51 -4.54
CA ILE A 203 23.91 12.77 -5.78
C ILE A 203 23.09 14.06 -5.68
N PHE A 204 22.54 14.33 -4.49
CA PHE A 204 21.73 15.52 -4.25
C PHE A 204 22.14 16.22 -2.96
N ASP A 205 22.06 17.55 -3.00
CA ASP A 205 22.04 18.43 -1.85
C ASP A 205 20.60 18.70 -1.42
N TYR A 206 20.40 18.86 -0.12
CA TYR A 206 19.08 19.10 0.48
C TYR A 206 19.03 20.49 1.09
N TYR A 207 17.91 21.18 0.90
CA TYR A 207 17.74 22.55 1.38
C TYR A 207 16.44 22.69 2.17
N ALA A 208 16.53 23.35 3.33
CA ALA A 208 15.39 23.79 4.13
C ALA A 208 15.30 25.31 4.05
N ASN A 209 14.24 25.85 3.43
CA ASN A 209 14.07 27.29 3.23
C ASN A 209 15.33 27.97 2.64
N GLY A 210 15.92 27.35 1.61
CA GLY A 210 17.13 27.86 0.93
C GLY A 210 18.45 27.65 1.69
N LYS A 211 18.45 27.05 2.88
CA LYS A 211 19.68 26.71 3.62
C LYS A 211 20.02 25.24 3.42
N LYS A 212 21.26 24.95 3.03
CA LYS A 212 21.75 23.57 2.88
C LYS A 212 21.69 22.85 4.22
N VAL A 213 21.12 21.65 4.25
CA VAL A 213 20.97 20.81 5.44
C VAL A 213 21.39 19.38 5.13
N GLU A 214 21.79 18.66 6.16
CA GLU A 214 21.96 17.20 6.09
C GLU A 214 20.61 16.52 6.22
N LEU A 215 20.43 15.35 5.61
CA LEU A 215 19.24 14.53 5.82
C LEU A 215 19.18 14.00 7.26
N PRO A 216 17.97 13.82 7.83
CA PRO A 216 17.82 13.22 9.14
C PRO A 216 18.31 11.76 9.08
N GLY A 217 19.37 11.48 9.84
CA GLY A 217 20.30 10.36 9.63
C GLY A 217 19.79 8.91 9.78
N MET A 218 18.48 8.67 9.85
CA MET A 218 17.88 7.32 9.93
C MET A 218 16.82 7.01 8.88
N VAL A 219 16.05 8.01 8.43
CA VAL A 219 14.82 7.80 7.63
C VAL A 219 15.12 7.50 6.16
N TYR A 220 16.33 7.83 5.72
CA TYR A 220 16.68 7.83 4.31
C TYR A 220 18.03 7.17 4.00
N ARG A 221 18.59 6.40 4.94
CA ARG A 221 19.84 5.67 4.65
C ARG A 221 19.55 4.56 3.65
N THR A 222 20.04 4.73 2.43
CA THR A 222 20.28 3.60 1.54
C THR A 222 21.39 2.76 2.18
N PRO A 223 21.16 1.46 2.46
CA PRO A 223 22.26 0.56 2.77
C PRO A 223 23.27 0.63 1.61
N GLU A 224 24.56 0.78 1.91
CA GLU A 224 25.60 0.94 0.88
C GLU A 224 25.48 -0.14 -0.21
N GLY A 225 25.53 0.27 -1.47
CA GLY A 225 25.40 -0.62 -2.62
C GLY A 225 23.97 -1.07 -2.97
N THR A 226 22.94 -0.61 -2.27
CA THR A 226 21.55 -1.00 -2.56
C THR A 226 20.89 -0.06 -3.55
N ARG A 227 20.46 -0.60 -4.71
CA ARG A 227 19.64 0.14 -5.68
C ARG A 227 18.28 0.48 -5.07
N ALA A 228 17.89 1.77 -5.13
CA ALA A 228 16.70 2.30 -4.45
C ALA A 228 15.66 2.95 -5.40
N ASP A 229 15.80 2.80 -6.72
CA ASP A 229 14.98 3.44 -7.76
C ASP A 229 14.07 2.45 -8.50
N ILE A 230 13.79 1.27 -7.92
CA ILE A 230 12.94 0.22 -8.52
C ILE A 230 11.59 0.79 -8.91
N SER A 231 11.17 0.66 -10.15
CA SER A 231 9.87 1.17 -10.60
C SER A 231 8.74 0.13 -10.48
N SER A 232 7.50 0.62 -10.48
CA SER A 232 6.30 -0.22 -10.58
C SER A 232 6.29 -1.02 -11.89
N ILE A 233 6.90 -0.47 -12.95
CA ILE A 233 7.06 -1.12 -14.25
C ILE A 233 7.92 -2.38 -14.09
N GLU A 234 9.08 -2.26 -13.43
CA GLU A 234 9.97 -3.40 -13.17
C GLU A 234 9.30 -4.50 -12.33
N VAL A 235 8.46 -4.11 -11.36
CA VAL A 235 7.68 -5.07 -10.57
C VAL A 235 6.67 -5.81 -11.45
N VAL A 236 5.95 -5.12 -12.33
CA VAL A 236 5.05 -5.77 -13.28
C VAL A 236 5.80 -6.66 -14.26
N GLU A 237 6.96 -6.25 -14.75
CA GLU A 237 7.80 -7.07 -15.62
C GLU A 237 8.28 -8.34 -14.91
N ALA A 238 8.72 -8.22 -13.65
CA ALA A 238 9.10 -9.37 -12.82
C ALA A 238 7.91 -10.33 -12.63
N ILE A 239 6.71 -9.81 -12.36
CA ILE A 239 5.49 -10.61 -12.26
C ILE A 239 5.19 -11.33 -13.58
N ARG A 240 5.25 -10.61 -14.71
CA ARG A 240 4.89 -11.12 -16.03
C ARG A 240 5.83 -12.21 -16.55
N LYS A 241 7.05 -12.35 -16.00
CA LYS A 241 7.92 -13.49 -16.28
C LYS A 241 7.28 -14.83 -15.90
N ASN A 242 6.53 -14.86 -14.81
CA ASN A 242 5.87 -16.07 -14.30
C ASN A 242 4.35 -16.07 -14.55
N PHE A 243 3.75 -14.89 -14.68
CA PHE A 243 2.32 -14.69 -14.92
C PHE A 243 2.11 -13.76 -16.13
N PRO A 244 2.32 -14.24 -17.37
CA PRO A 244 2.35 -13.38 -18.57
C PRO A 244 1.06 -12.60 -18.83
N ASP A 245 -0.07 -13.05 -18.27
CA ASP A 245 -1.38 -12.44 -18.39
C ASP A 245 -1.70 -11.43 -17.28
N PHE A 246 -0.79 -11.19 -16.33
CA PHE A 246 -0.96 -10.20 -15.28
C PHE A 246 -1.21 -8.81 -15.86
N GLU A 247 -2.35 -8.23 -15.50
CA GLU A 247 -2.81 -6.96 -16.04
C GLU A 247 -3.43 -6.08 -14.95
N PRO A 248 -2.91 -4.86 -14.73
CA PRO A 248 -3.58 -3.84 -13.92
C PRO A 248 -4.90 -3.38 -14.53
N CYS A 249 -5.71 -2.73 -13.70
CA CYS A 249 -6.99 -2.14 -14.11
C CYS A 249 -7.06 -0.64 -13.86
N ALA A 250 -6.27 -0.13 -12.91
CA ALA A 250 -6.26 1.28 -12.58
C ALA A 250 -4.91 1.73 -12.02
N TYR A 251 -4.70 3.04 -12.04
CA TYR A 251 -3.50 3.65 -11.52
C TYR A 251 -3.74 5.04 -10.93
N LEU A 252 -2.81 5.45 -10.06
CA LEU A 252 -2.62 6.84 -9.65
C LEU A 252 -1.34 7.38 -10.29
N SER A 253 -1.42 8.58 -10.85
CA SER A 253 -0.29 9.24 -11.52
C SER A 253 0.70 9.83 -10.52
N SER A 254 1.83 10.32 -11.02
CA SER A 254 2.66 11.25 -10.27
C SER A 254 2.36 12.71 -10.63
N VAL A 255 2.79 13.63 -9.75
CA VAL A 255 2.65 15.08 -9.91
C VAL A 255 3.61 15.65 -10.98
N VAL A 256 4.74 14.98 -11.23
CA VAL A 256 5.83 15.53 -12.08
C VAL A 256 6.13 14.64 -13.28
N ALA A 257 6.30 13.33 -13.05
CA ALA A 257 6.57 12.33 -14.09
C ALA A 257 5.24 11.66 -14.52
N PRO A 258 4.69 12.00 -15.68
CA PRO A 258 3.33 11.56 -16.05
C PRO A 258 3.31 10.07 -16.42
N ASP A 259 4.46 9.47 -16.71
CA ASP A 259 4.69 8.05 -17.02
C ASP A 259 4.91 7.16 -15.81
N ALA A 260 5.07 7.74 -14.62
CA ALA A 260 5.21 6.98 -13.38
C ALA A 260 3.85 6.53 -12.84
N PHE A 261 3.71 5.24 -12.57
CA PHE A 261 2.54 4.65 -11.90
C PHE A 261 2.78 4.59 -10.40
N LYS A 262 2.34 5.62 -9.68
CA LYS A 262 2.57 5.75 -8.24
C LYS A 262 1.76 4.73 -7.44
N TRP A 263 0.54 4.48 -7.88
CA TRP A 263 -0.23 3.32 -7.45
C TRP A 263 -0.66 2.56 -8.68
N LEU A 264 -0.54 1.25 -8.65
CA LEU A 264 -1.01 0.37 -9.71
C LEU A 264 -1.87 -0.71 -9.08
N ILE A 265 -3.15 -0.77 -9.46
CA ILE A 265 -4.15 -1.64 -8.85
C ILE A 265 -4.55 -2.71 -9.85
N THR A 266 -4.46 -3.95 -9.39
CA THR A 266 -4.91 -5.13 -10.11
C THR A 266 -5.99 -5.84 -9.31
N VAL A 267 -7.08 -6.19 -9.96
CA VAL A 267 -8.11 -7.06 -9.38
C VAL A 267 -8.13 -8.36 -10.17
N ARG A 268 -7.81 -9.48 -9.52
CA ARG A 268 -7.83 -10.81 -10.14
C ARG A 268 -8.94 -11.67 -9.57
N VAL A 269 -9.43 -12.63 -10.37
CA VAL A 269 -10.44 -13.61 -9.97
C VAL A 269 -9.92 -15.02 -10.21
N GLY A 270 -10.10 -15.90 -9.22
CA GLY A 270 -9.55 -17.25 -9.29
C GLY A 270 -9.95 -18.15 -8.13
N THR A 271 -9.34 -19.33 -8.08
CA THR A 271 -9.36 -20.26 -6.96
C THR A 271 -7.95 -20.39 -6.38
N ARG A 272 -7.77 -21.27 -5.41
CA ARG A 272 -6.45 -21.62 -4.87
C ARG A 272 -5.55 -22.24 -5.93
N ASP A 273 -6.14 -22.90 -6.93
CA ASP A 273 -5.41 -23.69 -7.93
C ASP A 273 -5.12 -22.89 -9.21
N ALA A 274 -5.95 -21.91 -9.54
CA ALA A 274 -5.83 -21.16 -10.79
C ALA A 274 -6.45 -19.76 -10.73
N ILE A 275 -5.80 -18.81 -11.40
CA ILE A 275 -6.38 -17.50 -11.71
C ILE A 275 -7.08 -17.59 -13.07
N TYR A 276 -8.33 -17.15 -13.14
CA TYR A 276 -9.11 -17.16 -14.38
C TYR A 276 -8.89 -15.88 -15.20
N GLY A 277 -8.60 -14.76 -14.54
CA GLY A 277 -8.20 -13.54 -15.22
C GLY A 277 -8.19 -12.31 -14.31
N TYR A 278 -8.00 -11.17 -14.96
CA TYR A 278 -7.86 -9.86 -14.35
C TYR A 278 -8.98 -8.96 -14.83
N MET A 279 -9.59 -8.20 -13.91
CA MET A 279 -10.67 -7.27 -14.24
C MET A 279 -10.09 -6.09 -15.01
N GLY A 280 -10.86 -5.53 -15.95
CA GLY A 280 -10.43 -4.41 -16.76
C GLY A 280 -10.76 -3.04 -16.16
N PRO A 281 -10.35 -1.97 -16.86
CA PRO A 281 -10.53 -0.59 -16.42
C PRO A 281 -11.98 -0.13 -16.40
N LYS A 282 -12.85 -0.68 -17.27
CA LYS A 282 -14.25 -0.25 -17.36
C LYS A 282 -15.07 -0.70 -16.17
N LEU A 283 -14.78 -1.88 -15.64
CA LEU A 283 -15.37 -2.31 -14.37
C LEU A 283 -14.88 -1.44 -13.20
N MET A 284 -13.59 -1.08 -13.17
CA MET A 284 -13.06 -0.21 -12.12
C MET A 284 -13.68 1.19 -12.17
N GLU A 285 -13.73 1.80 -13.35
CA GLU A 285 -14.37 3.09 -13.62
C GLU A 285 -15.83 3.08 -13.14
N LEU A 286 -16.65 2.15 -13.65
CA LEU A 286 -18.06 2.06 -13.27
C LEU A 286 -18.24 1.90 -11.75
N THR A 287 -17.41 1.08 -11.11
CA THR A 287 -17.52 0.82 -9.67
C THR A 287 -17.16 2.06 -8.85
N GLN A 288 -16.11 2.79 -9.23
CA GLN A 288 -15.69 4.01 -8.54
C GLN A 288 -16.72 5.13 -8.72
N GLU A 289 -17.14 5.38 -9.95
CA GLU A 289 -18.07 6.46 -10.28
C GLU A 289 -19.46 6.22 -9.69
N LEU A 290 -20.01 4.99 -9.77
CA LEU A 290 -21.31 4.70 -9.17
C LEU A 290 -21.27 4.84 -7.65
N TYR A 291 -20.22 4.32 -7.01
CA TYR A 291 -20.09 4.43 -5.56
C TYR A 291 -19.94 5.90 -5.12
N HIS A 292 -19.17 6.70 -5.88
CA HIS A 292 -19.03 8.13 -5.64
C HIS A 292 -20.35 8.88 -5.85
N PHE A 293 -21.08 8.61 -6.93
CA PHE A 293 -22.37 9.20 -7.21
C PHE A 293 -23.38 9.01 -6.06
N PHE A 294 -23.45 7.81 -5.48
CA PHE A 294 -24.41 7.52 -4.41
C PHE A 294 -23.94 7.90 -3.01
N THR A 295 -22.63 7.97 -2.75
CA THR A 295 -22.10 8.16 -1.38
C THR A 295 -21.28 9.44 -1.19
N GLY A 296 -20.94 10.12 -2.27
CA GLY A 296 -20.01 11.25 -2.30
C GLY A 296 -18.57 10.89 -1.91
N ARG A 297 -18.19 9.61 -1.95
CA ARG A 297 -16.87 9.10 -1.59
C ARG A 297 -16.39 8.08 -2.62
N TYR A 298 -15.09 7.99 -2.88
CA TYR A 298 -14.53 6.91 -3.72
C TYR A 298 -14.43 5.58 -2.98
N LEU A 299 -14.59 4.47 -3.71
CA LEU A 299 -14.63 3.14 -3.13
C LEU A 299 -13.21 2.64 -2.79
N GLY A 300 -13.02 2.24 -1.53
CA GLY A 300 -11.82 1.53 -1.09
C GLY A 300 -11.95 0.00 -1.14
N PRO A 301 -11.06 -0.72 -0.43
CA PRO A 301 -11.13 -2.17 -0.30
C PRO A 301 -12.53 -2.63 0.16
N VAL A 302 -13.12 -3.54 -0.61
CA VAL A 302 -14.41 -4.15 -0.30
C VAL A 302 -14.24 -5.23 0.76
N GLY A 303 -15.28 -5.49 1.55
CA GLY A 303 -15.19 -6.45 2.65
C GLY A 303 -14.93 -7.90 2.20
N ALA A 304 -14.42 -8.73 3.11
CA ALA A 304 -14.12 -10.15 2.89
C ALA A 304 -15.29 -10.95 2.28
N ALA A 305 -16.54 -10.62 2.65
CA ALA A 305 -17.72 -11.27 2.09
C ALA A 305 -17.90 -11.01 0.59
N THR A 306 -17.57 -9.81 0.11
CA THR A 306 -17.62 -9.46 -1.31
C THR A 306 -16.56 -10.22 -2.10
N HIS A 307 -15.37 -10.38 -1.53
CA HIS A 307 -14.29 -11.17 -2.14
C HIS A 307 -14.67 -12.63 -2.39
N ARG A 308 -15.49 -13.24 -1.52
CA ARG A 308 -16.01 -14.61 -1.71
C ARG A 308 -17.11 -14.71 -2.76
N LYS A 309 -17.71 -13.58 -3.17
CA LYS A 309 -18.80 -13.52 -4.17
C LYS A 309 -18.25 -13.12 -5.56
N ALA A 310 -17.01 -13.47 -5.86
CA ALA A 310 -16.30 -12.98 -7.04
C ALA A 310 -16.91 -13.42 -8.38
N ARG A 311 -17.72 -14.48 -8.41
CA ARG A 311 -18.51 -14.84 -9.60
C ARG A 311 -19.37 -13.70 -10.13
N ARG A 312 -19.81 -12.78 -9.25
CA ARG A 312 -20.58 -11.59 -9.65
C ARG A 312 -19.78 -10.67 -10.59
N LEU A 313 -18.46 -10.68 -10.52
CA LEU A 313 -17.60 -9.90 -11.42
C LEU A 313 -17.72 -10.38 -12.87
N PHE A 314 -18.11 -11.64 -13.10
CA PHE A 314 -18.35 -12.13 -14.47
C PHE A 314 -19.55 -11.48 -15.15
N LEU A 315 -20.48 -10.87 -14.40
CA LEU A 315 -21.58 -10.10 -15.00
C LEU A 315 -21.06 -8.89 -15.79
N ALA A 316 -19.88 -8.38 -15.44
CA ALA A 316 -19.23 -7.30 -16.17
C ALA A 316 -18.68 -7.74 -17.53
N ALA A 317 -18.71 -9.04 -17.88
CA ALA A 317 -18.27 -9.54 -19.18
C ALA A 317 -18.99 -8.88 -20.37
N VAL A 318 -20.16 -8.29 -20.15
CA VAL A 318 -20.93 -7.59 -21.19
C VAL A 318 -20.29 -6.26 -21.62
N PHE A 319 -19.47 -5.62 -20.77
CA PHE A 319 -18.87 -4.31 -21.06
C PHE A 319 -17.36 -4.23 -20.75
N ASP A 320 -16.80 -5.17 -19.97
CA ASP A 320 -15.40 -5.19 -19.58
C ASP A 320 -14.66 -6.38 -20.20
N LYS A 321 -13.64 -6.09 -21.03
CA LYS A 321 -12.87 -7.10 -21.76
C LYS A 321 -12.10 -8.05 -20.83
N GLY A 322 -11.62 -7.55 -19.68
CA GLY A 322 -10.91 -8.35 -18.68
C GLY A 322 -11.84 -9.36 -18.02
N ALA A 323 -13.02 -8.90 -17.59
CA ALA A 323 -14.07 -9.76 -17.05
C ALA A 323 -14.56 -10.80 -18.08
N ALA A 324 -14.73 -10.42 -19.35
CA ALA A 324 -15.11 -11.33 -20.42
C ALA A 324 -14.07 -12.44 -20.64
N ARG A 325 -12.78 -12.09 -20.64
CA ARG A 325 -11.68 -13.06 -20.73
C ARG A 325 -11.68 -14.00 -19.52
N ALA A 326 -11.86 -13.46 -18.31
CA ALA A 326 -11.90 -14.24 -17.09
C ALA A 326 -13.08 -15.23 -17.07
N LEU A 327 -14.27 -14.81 -17.51
CA LEU A 327 -15.44 -15.69 -17.62
C LEU A 327 -15.18 -16.81 -18.63
N ARG A 328 -14.64 -16.52 -19.82
CA ARG A 328 -14.30 -17.56 -20.81
C ARG A 328 -13.31 -18.58 -20.26
N ASN A 329 -12.28 -18.13 -19.54
CA ASN A 329 -11.29 -19.01 -18.93
C ASN A 329 -11.90 -19.88 -17.82
N TYR A 330 -12.77 -19.29 -16.99
CA TYR A 330 -13.53 -20.03 -15.99
C TYR A 330 -14.42 -21.11 -16.61
N LEU A 331 -15.19 -20.77 -17.66
CA LEU A 331 -16.04 -21.73 -18.36
C LEU A 331 -15.23 -22.84 -19.01
N ARG A 332 -14.10 -22.52 -19.67
CA ARG A 332 -13.16 -23.53 -20.21
C ARG A 332 -12.62 -24.45 -19.13
N ALA A 333 -12.28 -23.92 -17.95
CA ALA A 333 -11.81 -24.73 -16.83
C ALA A 333 -12.92 -25.64 -16.28
N CYS A 334 -14.18 -25.19 -16.28
CA CYS A 334 -15.34 -26.01 -15.89
C CYS A 334 -15.65 -27.08 -16.94
N LEU A 335 -15.52 -26.78 -18.23
CA LEU A 335 -15.69 -27.77 -19.31
C LEU A 335 -14.64 -28.88 -19.24
N LYS A 336 -13.38 -28.54 -18.94
CA LYS A 336 -12.30 -29.53 -18.78
C LYS A 336 -12.45 -30.37 -17.50
N ALA A 337 -12.97 -29.77 -16.42
CA ALA A 337 -13.18 -30.44 -15.15
C ALA A 337 -14.45 -29.90 -14.47
N PRO A 338 -15.62 -30.56 -14.66
CA PRO A 338 -16.93 -30.08 -14.19
C PRO A 338 -17.00 -29.79 -12.70
N MET A 339 -16.24 -30.51 -11.88
CA MET A 339 -16.16 -30.29 -10.44
C MET A 339 -15.65 -28.89 -10.04
N ASN A 340 -15.02 -28.16 -10.95
CA ASN A 340 -14.59 -26.77 -10.71
C ASN A 340 -15.77 -25.82 -10.44
N VAL A 341 -16.99 -26.14 -10.87
CA VAL A 341 -18.19 -25.34 -10.58
C VAL A 341 -18.47 -25.26 -9.08
N PHE A 342 -18.09 -26.29 -8.31
CA PHE A 342 -18.29 -26.34 -6.86
C PHE A 342 -17.16 -25.64 -6.08
N LYS A 343 -16.03 -25.31 -6.72
CA LYS A 343 -14.94 -24.60 -6.05
C LYS A 343 -15.35 -23.16 -5.72
N GLY A 344 -14.87 -22.65 -4.59
CA GLY A 344 -15.00 -21.24 -4.23
C GLY A 344 -14.19 -20.36 -5.19
N VAL A 345 -14.85 -19.41 -5.85
CA VAL A 345 -14.19 -18.41 -6.70
C VAL A 345 -14.05 -17.12 -5.91
N HIS A 346 -12.83 -16.62 -5.83
CA HIS A 346 -12.42 -15.51 -4.99
C HIS A 346 -11.83 -14.38 -5.82
N MET A 347 -12.06 -13.16 -5.34
CA MET A 347 -11.42 -11.94 -5.83
C MET A 347 -10.17 -11.71 -4.98
N GLN A 348 -9.11 -11.17 -5.58
CA GLN A 348 -7.94 -10.71 -4.86
C GLN A 348 -7.39 -9.42 -5.46
N THR A 349 -7.00 -8.50 -4.59
CA THR A 349 -6.45 -7.20 -5.00
C THR A 349 -4.94 -7.21 -4.84
N ILE A 350 -4.21 -6.89 -5.91
CA ILE A 350 -2.76 -6.66 -5.86
C ILE A 350 -2.53 -5.18 -6.08
N THR A 351 -1.77 -4.54 -5.18
CA THR A 351 -1.41 -3.13 -5.30
C THR A 351 0.10 -3.02 -5.38
N ILE A 352 0.62 -2.23 -6.32
CA ILE A 352 2.02 -1.84 -6.35
C ILE A 352 2.09 -0.35 -6.04
N LEU A 353 2.79 0.02 -4.99
CA LEU A 353 2.94 1.38 -4.50
C LEU A 353 4.38 1.83 -4.74
N GLN A 354 4.56 2.79 -5.62
CA GLN A 354 5.83 3.47 -5.85
C GLN A 354 5.84 4.79 -5.08
N PRO A 355 6.63 4.92 -4.00
CA PRO A 355 6.70 6.15 -3.21
C PRO A 355 7.36 7.31 -3.99
N LEU A 356 7.78 8.35 -3.25
CA LEU A 356 8.53 9.49 -3.79
C LEU A 356 9.69 9.01 -4.67
N ASP A 357 9.83 9.62 -5.85
CA ASP A 357 11.07 9.55 -6.64
C ASP A 357 11.69 10.93 -6.70
N VAL A 358 13.01 11.01 -6.67
CA VAL A 358 13.75 12.23 -7.02
C VAL A 358 14.22 12.09 -8.46
N LEU A 359 13.78 12.99 -9.33
CA LEU A 359 14.20 13.04 -10.72
C LEU A 359 15.64 13.54 -10.83
N LYS A 360 16.28 13.32 -11.99
CA LYS A 360 17.67 13.74 -12.25
C LYS A 360 17.92 15.24 -12.05
N ASP A 361 16.88 16.05 -12.26
CA ASP A 361 16.92 17.51 -12.06
C ASP A 361 16.61 17.95 -10.62
N GLY A 362 16.48 16.99 -9.68
CA GLY A 362 16.16 17.24 -8.28
C GLY A 362 14.67 17.32 -7.96
N ARG A 363 13.78 17.42 -8.97
CA ARG A 363 12.35 17.50 -8.70
C ARG A 363 11.84 16.22 -8.05
N GLN A 364 11.00 16.40 -7.04
CA GLN A 364 10.41 15.32 -6.26
C GLN A 364 9.05 14.94 -6.85
N SER A 365 8.98 13.73 -7.40
CA SER A 365 7.79 13.15 -8.02
C SER A 365 6.95 12.43 -6.97
N MET A 366 5.92 13.09 -6.47
CA MET A 366 4.95 12.56 -5.49
C MET A 366 3.75 11.88 -6.16
N CYS A 367 2.95 11.15 -5.37
CA CYS A 367 1.65 10.64 -5.80
C CYS A 367 0.68 11.81 -6.03
N ASP A 368 0.10 11.90 -7.23
CA ASP A 368 -0.97 12.85 -7.55
C ASP A 368 -2.22 12.50 -6.74
N GLY A 369 -2.66 13.36 -5.81
CA GLY A 369 -3.73 13.02 -4.87
C GLY A 369 -3.36 11.88 -3.92
N CYS A 370 -2.15 11.91 -3.33
CA CYS A 370 -1.65 10.88 -2.40
C CYS A 370 -2.68 10.43 -1.34
N PRO A 371 -3.04 9.14 -1.25
CA PRO A 371 -3.94 8.62 -0.21
C PRO A 371 -3.35 8.65 1.21
N ASP A 372 -2.02 8.61 1.31
CA ASP A 372 -1.29 8.48 2.57
C ASP A 372 -0.92 9.85 3.16
N MET A 373 -1.87 10.80 3.18
CA MET A 373 -1.65 12.07 3.87
C MET A 373 -2.15 12.01 5.31
N THR A 374 -1.33 12.55 6.20
CA THR A 374 -1.55 12.64 7.64
C THR A 374 -1.71 14.08 8.08
N VAL A 375 -1.99 14.29 9.37
CA VAL A 375 -2.12 15.63 9.96
C VAL A 375 -0.85 15.99 10.71
N TRP A 376 -0.41 17.22 10.50
CA TRP A 376 0.60 17.87 11.33
C TRP A 376 0.25 19.34 11.50
N ASN A 377 0.20 19.82 12.75
CA ASN A 377 -0.15 21.21 13.07
C ASN A 377 -1.41 21.73 12.35
N GLY A 378 -2.46 20.91 12.29
CA GLY A 378 -3.73 21.28 11.66
C GLY A 378 -3.74 21.25 10.12
N GLN A 379 -2.66 20.81 9.48
CA GLN A 379 -2.51 20.75 8.03
C GLN A 379 -2.35 19.31 7.53
N LEU A 380 -2.78 19.05 6.28
CA LEU A 380 -2.53 17.79 5.60
C LEU A 380 -1.12 17.78 5.01
N VAL A 381 -0.36 16.73 5.32
CA VAL A 381 1.03 16.54 4.87
C VAL A 381 1.26 15.11 4.41
N TRP A 382 2.22 14.86 3.52
CA TRP A 382 2.57 13.50 3.10
C TRP A 382 3.22 12.73 4.26
N SER A 383 2.68 11.56 4.61
CA SER A 383 3.21 10.73 5.70
C SER A 383 4.68 10.35 5.47
N CYS A 384 5.04 9.96 4.24
CA CYS A 384 6.40 9.56 3.87
C CYS A 384 7.43 10.71 3.92
N ARG A 385 6.99 11.96 4.12
CA ARG A 385 7.84 13.15 4.27
C ARG A 385 7.59 13.91 5.56
N LEU A 386 6.79 13.34 6.47
CA LEU A 386 6.41 14.00 7.73
C LEU A 386 7.62 14.35 8.58
N ASP A 387 8.63 13.48 8.60
CA ASP A 387 9.83 13.70 9.42
C ASP A 387 10.62 14.93 8.94
N GLU A 388 10.63 15.25 7.64
CA GLU A 388 11.26 16.47 7.13
C GLU A 388 10.65 17.73 7.78
N ILE A 389 9.31 17.82 7.80
CA ILE A 389 8.63 18.95 8.45
C ILE A 389 8.91 18.98 9.95
N LYS A 390 8.96 17.82 10.61
CA LYS A 390 9.24 17.77 12.05
C LYS A 390 10.64 18.25 12.41
N TYR A 391 11.64 17.94 11.58
CA TYR A 391 13.03 18.31 11.84
C TYR A 391 13.37 19.72 11.36
N TYR A 392 12.84 20.16 10.21
CA TYR A 392 13.24 21.40 9.56
C TYR A 392 12.12 22.46 9.45
N GLY A 393 10.90 22.11 9.84
CA GLY A 393 9.73 23.00 9.73
C GLY A 393 9.18 23.16 8.32
N CYS A 394 9.78 22.51 7.32
CA CYS A 394 9.33 22.53 5.93
C CYS A 394 9.67 21.20 5.23
N PHE A 395 9.09 20.99 4.05
CA PHE A 395 9.59 19.96 3.14
C PHE A 395 10.97 20.38 2.62
N LEU A 396 11.87 19.41 2.48
CA LEU A 396 13.20 19.64 1.93
C LEU A 396 13.12 19.74 0.40
N ASP A 397 13.76 20.76 -0.15
CA ASP A 397 14.06 20.81 -1.58
C ASP A 397 15.27 19.92 -1.87
N THR A 398 15.27 19.30 -3.05
CA THR A 398 16.37 18.47 -3.51
C THR A 398 16.96 19.09 -4.76
N VAL A 399 18.27 19.33 -4.73
CA VAL A 399 19.04 19.96 -5.81
C VAL A 399 20.15 19.00 -6.21
N PRO A 400 20.41 18.74 -7.50
CA PRO A 400 21.55 17.93 -7.93
C PRO A 400 22.84 18.47 -7.31
N ALA A 401 23.62 17.61 -6.66
CA ALA A 401 24.92 18.01 -6.13
C ALA A 401 25.80 18.44 -7.31
N ALA A 402 26.52 19.56 -7.17
CA ALA A 402 27.45 20.00 -8.20
C ALA A 402 28.46 18.86 -8.44
N ALA A 403 28.67 18.49 -9.71
CA ALA A 403 29.69 17.53 -10.07
C ALA A 403 31.01 18.00 -9.46
N THR A 404 31.59 17.22 -8.56
CA THR A 404 32.96 17.44 -8.11
C THR A 404 33.88 17.16 -9.29
N GLY A 405 34.08 18.16 -10.17
CA GLY A 405 35.04 18.08 -11.28
C GLY A 405 34.55 18.59 -12.63
N ASP A 406 34.07 19.84 -12.71
CA ASP A 406 34.53 20.72 -13.79
C ASP A 406 35.39 21.79 -13.12
N LYS A 407 36.69 21.49 -12.98
CA LYS A 407 37.66 22.58 -12.92
C LYS A 407 37.54 23.28 -14.25
N GLU A 408 37.10 24.53 -14.21
CA GLU A 408 37.35 25.52 -15.24
C GLU A 408 38.80 25.34 -15.74
N THR A 409 38.96 24.71 -16.91
CA THR A 409 40.17 24.94 -17.69
C THR A 409 39.98 26.34 -18.26
N GLY A 410 40.66 27.28 -17.60
CA GLY A 410 40.70 28.68 -17.97
C GLY A 410 41.12 28.91 -19.42
N LEU A 411 40.76 30.11 -19.87
CA LEU A 411 41.41 30.83 -20.97
C LEU A 411 42.93 30.82 -20.84
#